data_AF-A0A7C5DX84-F1
#
_entry.id   AF-A0A7C5DX84-F1
#
_cell.length_a   1.000
_cell.length_b   1.000
_cell.length_c   1.000
_cell.angle_alpha   90.00
_cell.angle_beta   90.00
_cell.angle_gamma   90.00
#
_symmetry.space_group_name_H-M   'P 1'
#
loop_
_entity.id
_entity.type
_entity.pdbx_description
1 polymer ?
#
loop_
_entity_poly.entity_id
_entity_poly.type
_entity_poly.pdbx_seq_one_letter_code
_entity_poly.pdbx_strand_id
1 'polypeptide(L)'
;MGKIMKDLKLVTYCGLYCDLCAQRGRIPHQANVLRESMVKEGYEFWGKEIPGFNEFWNLLNNLCDPEKACPGCRQGGGPPFCSIRKCARERKVDICIFCEDYPCN
;
A
#
# COMPACT_ATOMS: atom_id res chain seq x y z
N MET A 1 -22.83 27.30 11.45
CA MET A 1 -21.44 26.79 11.57
C MET A 1 -21.23 25.73 10.51
N GLY A 2 -20.53 26.09 9.43
CA GLY A 2 -20.20 25.13 8.37
C GLY A 2 -19.23 24.08 8.91
N LYS A 3 -19.57 22.80 8.74
CA LYS A 3 -18.72 21.68 9.13
C LYS A 3 -17.48 21.72 8.23
N ILE A 4 -16.30 22.05 8.78
CA ILE A 4 -15.03 21.90 8.05
C ILE A 4 -14.92 20.43 7.67
N MET A 5 -15.02 20.13 6.38
CA MET A 5 -14.86 18.77 5.88
C MET A 5 -13.39 18.39 6.00
N LYS A 6 -13.07 17.46 6.90
CA LYS A 6 -11.70 16.97 7.09
C LYS A 6 -11.31 16.16 5.85
N ASP A 7 -10.30 16.60 5.11
CA ASP A 7 -9.67 15.76 4.08
C ASP A 7 -8.82 14.68 4.75
N LEU A 8 -9.36 13.47 4.77
CA LEU A 8 -8.72 12.29 5.35
C LEU A 8 -8.16 11.35 4.29
N LYS A 9 -8.07 11.77 3.02
CA LYS A 9 -7.68 10.91 1.90
C LYS A 9 -6.37 10.16 2.14
N LEU A 10 -5.41 10.85 2.73
CA LEU A 10 -4.08 10.30 3.06
C LEU A 10 -3.96 9.81 4.51
N VAL A 11 -5.04 9.82 5.30
CA VAL A 11 -5.03 9.32 6.69
C VAL A 11 -5.66 7.94 6.74
N THR A 12 -4.90 6.95 7.21
CA THR A 12 -5.38 5.58 7.40
C THR A 12 -6.38 5.47 8.56
N TYR A 13 -7.18 4.41 8.60
CA TYR A 13 -8.07 4.13 9.74
C TYR A 13 -7.30 3.88 11.05
N CYS A 14 -6.04 3.44 11.00
CA CYS A 14 -5.19 3.30 12.18
C CYS A 14 -4.49 4.61 12.62
N GLY A 15 -4.68 5.72 11.88
CA GLY A 15 -4.12 7.03 12.23
C GLY A 15 -2.74 7.33 11.65
N LEU A 16 -2.16 6.40 10.89
CA LEU A 16 -0.93 6.63 10.13
C LEU A 16 -1.20 7.42 8.83
N TYR A 17 -0.16 8.07 8.31
CA TYR A 17 -0.18 8.75 7.02
C TYR A 17 0.15 7.78 5.87
N CYS A 18 -0.69 7.73 4.85
CA CYS A 18 -0.62 6.75 3.75
C CYS A 18 0.70 6.83 2.98
N ASP A 19 1.25 8.02 2.76
CA ASP A 19 2.49 8.17 1.97
C ASP A 19 3.73 7.67 2.72
N LEU A 20 3.65 7.51 4.04
CA LEU A 20 4.70 6.85 4.83
C LEU A 20 4.53 5.32 4.89
N CYS A 21 3.43 4.78 4.36
CA CYS A 21 3.21 3.34 4.27
C CYS A 21 4.26 2.71 3.34
N ALA A 22 4.75 1.52 3.69
CA ALA A 22 5.74 0.80 2.87
C ALA A 22 5.29 0.66 1.40
N GLN A 23 4.00 0.39 1.17
CA GLN A 23 3.45 0.21 -0.18
C GLN A 23 3.37 1.48 -1.04
N ARG A 24 3.62 2.65 -0.46
CA ARG A 24 3.65 3.93 -1.19
C ARG A 24 5.03 4.58 -1.13
N GLY A 25 5.64 4.59 0.05
CA GLY A 25 6.89 5.32 0.28
C GLY A 25 8.19 4.52 0.17
N ARG A 26 8.15 3.16 0.13
CA ARG A 26 9.39 2.36 0.13
C ARG A 26 9.45 1.27 -0.94
N ILE A 27 8.42 0.42 -1.01
CA ILE A 27 8.42 -0.77 -1.86
C ILE A 27 8.54 -0.42 -3.35
N PRO A 28 7.79 0.56 -3.92
CA PRO A 28 7.93 0.88 -5.34
C PRO A 28 9.34 1.35 -5.71
N HIS A 29 9.99 2.13 -4.85
CA HIS A 29 11.36 2.58 -5.08
C HIS A 29 12.35 1.42 -5.05
N GLN A 30 12.27 0.56 -4.03
CA GLN A 30 13.13 -0.62 -3.91
C GLN A 30 12.92 -1.63 -5.06
N ALA A 31 11.68 -1.80 -5.49
CA ALA A 31 11.33 -2.63 -6.65
C ALA A 31 11.99 -2.08 -7.93
N ASN A 32 11.95 -0.76 -8.15
CA ASN A 32 12.62 -0.14 -9.30
C ASN A 32 14.14 -0.36 -9.28
N VAL A 33 14.79 -0.16 -8.12
CA VAL A 33 16.24 -0.40 -7.98
C VAL A 33 16.62 -1.85 -8.30
N LEU A 34 15.84 -2.81 -7.81
CA LEU A 34 16.06 -4.23 -8.13
C LEU A 34 15.85 -4.51 -9.62
N ARG A 35 14.73 -4.04 -10.18
CA ARG A 35 14.39 -4.20 -11.60
C ARG A 35 15.50 -3.65 -12.49
N GLU A 36 15.96 -2.44 -12.23
CA GLU A 36 17.06 -1.81 -12.99
C GLU A 36 18.35 -2.62 -12.91
N SER A 37 18.68 -3.18 -11.75
CA SER A 37 19.86 -4.04 -11.58
C SER A 37 19.73 -5.32 -12.41
N MET A 38 18.56 -5.97 -12.38
CA MET A 38 18.31 -7.19 -13.16
C MET A 38 18.30 -6.94 -14.67
N VAL A 39 17.78 -5.79 -15.12
CA VAL A 39 17.86 -5.36 -16.52
C VAL A 39 19.32 -5.21 -16.95
N LYS A 40 20.17 -4.58 -16.14
CA LYS A 40 21.62 -4.42 -16.44
C LYS A 40 22.34 -5.75 -16.58
N GLU A 41 21.96 -6.75 -15.81
CA GLU A 41 22.49 -8.12 -15.89
C GLU A 41 21.80 -8.98 -16.98
N GLY A 42 20.92 -8.37 -17.79
CA GLY A 42 20.32 -9.02 -18.95
C GLY A 42 19.22 -10.05 -18.62
N TYR A 43 18.63 -10.03 -17.42
CA TYR A 43 17.59 -10.98 -17.03
C TYR A 43 16.36 -10.96 -17.96
N GLU A 44 16.13 -9.87 -18.70
CA GLU A 44 15.08 -9.81 -19.73
C GLU A 44 15.28 -10.82 -20.86
N PHE A 45 16.53 -11.24 -21.11
CA PHE A 45 16.86 -12.16 -22.20
C PHE A 45 16.91 -13.62 -21.75
N TRP A 46 17.39 -13.88 -20.54
CA TRP A 46 17.68 -15.24 -20.06
C TRP A 46 16.94 -15.62 -18.77
N GLY A 47 16.35 -14.67 -18.04
CA GLY A 47 15.76 -14.91 -16.73
C GLY A 47 14.61 -15.93 -16.76
N LYS A 48 13.89 -16.04 -17.89
CA LYS A 48 12.79 -17.00 -18.10
C LYS A 48 13.21 -18.47 -17.94
N GLU A 49 14.51 -18.77 -18.02
CA GLU A 49 15.05 -20.10 -17.78
C GLU A 49 15.08 -20.47 -16.28
N ILE A 50 14.95 -19.47 -15.38
CA ILE A 50 14.83 -19.68 -13.94
C ILE A 50 13.37 -20.01 -13.60
N PRO A 51 13.08 -21.14 -12.92
CA PRO A 51 11.73 -21.47 -12.46
C PRO A 51 11.11 -20.34 -11.62
N GLY A 52 9.90 -19.92 -11.99
CA GLY A 52 9.16 -18.85 -11.30
C GLY A 52 9.55 -17.42 -11.71
N PHE A 53 10.48 -17.25 -12.65
CA PHE A 53 10.91 -15.92 -13.08
C PHE A 53 9.77 -15.10 -13.68
N ASN A 54 8.90 -15.69 -14.51
CA ASN A 54 7.85 -14.93 -15.17
C ASN A 54 6.85 -14.34 -14.16
N GLU A 55 6.45 -15.14 -13.17
CA GLU A 55 5.57 -14.70 -12.09
C GLU A 55 6.23 -13.62 -11.24
N PHE A 56 7.49 -13.84 -10.87
CA PHE A 56 8.29 -12.87 -10.12
C PHE A 56 8.45 -11.56 -10.91
N TRP A 57 8.82 -11.62 -12.18
CA TRP A 57 9.05 -10.47 -13.05
C TRP A 57 7.78 -9.66 -13.25
N ASN A 58 6.64 -10.34 -13.44
CA ASN A 58 5.33 -9.69 -13.50
C ASN A 58 4.99 -8.97 -12.20
N LEU A 59 5.21 -9.61 -11.05
CA LEU A 59 4.98 -8.98 -9.76
C LEU A 59 5.91 -7.78 -9.55
N LEU A 60 7.20 -7.91 -9.86
CA LEU A 60 8.19 -6.84 -9.74
C LEU A 60 7.81 -5.64 -10.62
N ASN A 61 7.43 -5.88 -11.88
CA ASN A 61 6.94 -4.83 -12.78
C ASN A 61 5.68 -4.15 -12.22
N ASN A 62 4.74 -4.91 -11.64
CA ASN A 62 3.56 -4.34 -11.00
C ASN A 62 3.90 -3.46 -9.79
N LEU A 63 4.93 -3.81 -9.00
CA LEU A 63 5.39 -2.99 -7.88
C LEU A 63 6.07 -1.69 -8.33
N CYS A 64 6.65 -1.67 -9.54
CA CYS A 64 7.28 -0.49 -10.13
C CYS A 64 6.28 0.46 -10.80
N ASP A 65 5.12 -0.05 -11.19
CA ASP A 65 4.12 0.65 -12.00
C ASP A 65 3.32 1.69 -11.17
N PRO A 66 3.45 3.00 -11.47
CA PRO A 66 2.76 4.05 -10.71
C PRO A 66 1.24 3.97 -10.85
N GLU A 67 0.71 3.43 -11.95
CA GLU A 67 -0.74 3.26 -12.14
C GLU A 67 -1.31 2.13 -11.27
N LYS A 68 -0.45 1.21 -10.82
CA LYS A 68 -0.79 0.13 -9.89
C LYS A 68 -0.40 0.44 -8.44
N ALA A 69 0.11 1.64 -8.18
CA ALA A 69 0.46 2.07 -6.84
C ALA A 69 -0.76 1.96 -5.91
N CYS A 70 -0.51 1.60 -4.64
CA CYS A 70 -1.55 1.48 -3.64
C CYS A 70 -2.36 2.80 -3.57
N PRO A 71 -3.68 2.81 -3.85
CA PRO A 71 -4.44 4.07 -3.98
C PRO A 71 -4.65 4.77 -2.63
N GLY A 72 -4.28 4.15 -1.52
CA GLY A 72 -4.47 4.67 -0.17
C GLY A 72 -5.57 3.93 0.59
N CYS A 73 -5.47 3.90 1.92
CA CYS A 73 -6.29 3.03 2.77
C CYS A 73 -7.80 3.30 2.66
N ARG A 74 -8.20 4.58 2.51
CA ARG A 74 -9.61 4.97 2.32
C ARG A 74 -10.11 4.80 0.88
N GLN A 75 -9.20 4.57 -0.06
CA GLN A 75 -9.47 4.44 -1.50
C GLN A 75 -9.37 2.98 -1.95
N GLY A 76 -9.47 2.02 -1.02
CA GLY A 76 -9.43 0.59 -1.32
C GLY A 76 -8.04 -0.04 -1.28
N GLY A 77 -6.97 0.74 -1.08
CA GLY A 77 -5.60 0.20 -0.97
C GLY A 77 -5.34 -0.55 0.34
N GLY A 78 -4.15 -1.11 0.51
CA GLY A 78 -3.79 -1.93 1.68
C GLY A 78 -4.45 -3.32 1.70
N PRO A 79 -4.21 -4.14 2.74
CA PRO A 79 -4.72 -5.50 2.77
C PRO A 79 -6.25 -5.55 2.83
N PRO A 80 -6.91 -6.39 2.02
CA PRO A 80 -8.38 -6.49 1.98
C PRO A 80 -8.99 -6.98 3.29
N PHE A 81 -8.21 -7.71 4.10
CA PHE A 81 -8.60 -8.26 5.39
C PHE A 81 -8.28 -7.36 6.59
N CYS A 82 -7.94 -6.09 6.39
CA CYS A 82 -7.60 -5.16 7.49
C CYS A 82 -8.74 -5.05 8.53
N SER A 83 -8.53 -5.60 9.73
CA SER A 83 -9.50 -5.57 10.84
C SER A 83 -9.77 -4.15 11.35
N ILE A 84 -8.74 -3.31 11.44
CA ILE A 84 -8.88 -1.91 11.88
C ILE A 84 -9.82 -1.13 10.95
N ARG A 85 -9.73 -1.36 9.62
CA ARG A 85 -10.63 -0.74 8.64
C ARG A 85 -12.08 -1.17 8.85
N LYS A 86 -12.31 -2.46 9.07
CA LYS A 86 -13.65 -3.01 9.31
C LYS A 86 -14.24 -2.41 10.58
N CYS A 87 -13.51 -2.51 11.68
CA CYS A 87 -13.91 -1.96 12.99
C CYS A 87 -14.18 -0.45 12.94
N ALA A 88 -13.30 0.35 12.33
CA ALA A 88 -13.49 1.80 12.24
C ALA A 88 -14.74 2.18 11.43
N ARG A 89 -15.04 1.45 10.36
CA ARG A 89 -16.28 1.64 9.57
C ARG A 89 -17.53 1.24 10.36
N GLU A 90 -17.49 0.11 11.06
CA GLU A 90 -18.59 -0.37 11.90
C GLU A 90 -18.90 0.59 13.04
N ARG A 91 -17.87 1.08 13.74
CA ARG A 91 -17.96 2.05 14.84
C ARG A 91 -18.13 3.49 14.40
N LYS A 92 -18.11 3.76 13.08
CA LYS A 92 -18.23 5.09 12.48
C LYS A 92 -17.22 6.11 13.03
N VAL A 93 -16.00 5.66 13.32
CA VAL A 93 -14.88 6.52 13.74
C VAL A 93 -13.95 6.78 12.57
N ASP A 94 -13.49 8.03 12.44
CA ASP A 94 -12.54 8.39 11.40
C ASP A 94 -11.20 7.70 11.62
N ILE A 95 -10.68 7.73 12.85
CA ILE A 95 -9.39 7.17 13.22
C ILE A 95 -9.58 6.32 14.47
N CYS A 96 -8.92 5.18 14.54
CA CYS A 96 -9.03 4.22 15.65
C CYS A 96 -8.80 4.85 17.04
N ILE A 97 -7.89 5.83 17.16
CA ILE A 97 -7.62 6.60 18.40
C ILE A 97 -8.81 7.43 18.88
N PHE A 98 -9.80 7.70 18.02
CA PHE A 98 -11.04 8.41 18.40
C PHE A 98 -12.16 7.46 18.85
N CYS A 99 -11.90 6.16 18.90
CA CYS A 99 -12.84 5.19 19.46
C CYS A 99 -12.84 5.29 21.00
N GLU A 100 -14.03 5.29 21.60
CA GLU A 100 -14.19 5.34 23.07
C GLU A 100 -13.55 4.13 23.76
N ASP A 101 -13.54 2.98 23.09
CA ASP A 101 -12.91 1.75 23.59
C ASP A 101 -11.38 1.72 23.36
N TYR A 102 -10.76 2.79 22.82
CA TYR A 102 -9.31 2.82 22.60
C TYR A 102 -8.56 3.23 23.88
N PRO A 103 -7.47 2.55 24.28
CA PRO A 103 -6.92 1.34 23.66
C PRO A 103 -7.79 0.12 23.95
N CYS A 104 -8.15 -0.63 22.90
CA CYS A 104 -8.94 -1.85 23.04
C CYS A 104 -8.02 -3.06 23.29
N ASN A 105 -8.56 -4.08 23.95
CA ASN A 105 -7.87 -5.35 24.22
C ASN A 105 -7.77 -6.24 22.97
#